data_AF-A0A1Y1HMP8-F1
#
_entry.id   AF-A0A1Y1HMP8-F1
#
_cell.length_a   1.000
_cell.length_b   1.000
_cell.length_c   1.000
_cell.angle_alpha   90.00
_cell.angle_beta   90.00
_cell.angle_gamma   90.00
#
_symmetry.space_group_name_H-M   'P 1'
#
loop_
_entity.id
_entity.type
_entity.pdbx_description
1 polymer ?
#
loop_
_entity_poly.entity_id
_entity_poly.type
_entity_poly.pdbx_seq_one_letter_code
_entity_poly.pdbx_strand_id
1 'polypeptide(L)'
;MDRNTSKVPAKTNVEKWILAYGGAGIVAGLAIYGYKILQVLGVKAVKLTNARGFCCELATAGVVILSSRYGLPVSTTQTITGALIAIGLFEGSKGVNWRVIIRTFFGWVLTLLVAALIAAAITSFAVYAPSKVSSDDDNYVANYLDNQSLRMIRQMNTSAAGAAIRPTLSTLSKTVTALTKEANEHPYDYVAAHNATFNLYNRYGSKTGLRQEWANAFG
;
A
#
# COMPACT_ATOMS: atom_id res chain seq x y z
N MET A 1 -14.08 6.34 16.75
CA MET A 1 -13.69 6.35 15.33
C MET A 1 -12.69 7.49 15.13
N ASP A 2 -11.46 7.35 15.62
CA ASP A 2 -10.39 8.32 15.38
C ASP A 2 -9.50 7.78 14.26
N ARG A 3 -9.56 8.44 13.10
CA ARG A 3 -8.71 8.12 11.96
C ARG A 3 -7.35 8.77 12.20
N ASN A 4 -6.35 7.95 12.52
CA ASN A 4 -4.92 8.29 12.48
C ASN A 4 -4.51 8.71 11.06
N THR A 5 -4.93 9.90 10.64
CA THR A 5 -4.47 10.53 9.42
C THR A 5 -3.29 11.40 9.82
N SER A 6 -2.09 10.85 9.69
CA SER A 6 -0.85 11.62 9.79
C SER A 6 -0.98 12.85 8.90
N LYS A 7 -1.00 14.05 9.49
CA LYS A 7 -1.00 15.31 8.76
C LYS A 7 0.27 15.34 7.90
N VAL A 8 0.11 15.21 6.58
CA VAL A 8 1.22 15.33 5.64
C VAL A 8 1.75 16.77 5.72
N PRO A 9 3.02 17.00 6.08
CA PRO A 9 3.57 18.35 6.16
C PRO A 9 3.54 19.00 4.77
N ALA A 10 2.95 20.19 4.67
CA ALA A 10 2.72 20.89 3.40
C ALA A 10 4.01 21.34 2.67
N LYS A 11 5.17 21.24 3.33
CA LYS A 11 6.50 21.43 2.74
C LYS A 11 7.49 20.48 3.40
N THR A 12 7.91 19.46 2.66
CA THR A 12 9.11 18.69 2.98
C THR A 12 10.32 19.43 2.42
N ASN A 13 11.35 19.62 3.24
CA ASN A 13 12.61 20.21 2.79
C ASN A 13 13.25 19.25 1.78
N VAL A 14 13.15 19.57 0.48
CA VAL A 14 13.76 18.77 -0.58
C VAL A 14 15.26 19.07 -0.57
N GLU A 15 16.06 18.08 -0.18
CA GLU A 15 17.50 18.23 -0.09
C GLU A 15 18.10 18.53 -1.47
N LYS A 16 18.91 19.59 -1.57
CA LYS A 16 19.41 20.10 -2.86
C LYS A 16 20.20 19.08 -3.68
N TRP A 17 20.81 18.09 -3.03
CA TRP A 17 21.55 17.03 -3.72
C TRP A 17 20.63 16.17 -4.59
N ILE A 18 19.38 15.91 -4.18
CA ILE A 18 18.46 15.07 -4.96
C ILE A 18 18.03 15.77 -6.25
N LEU A 19 17.91 17.10 -6.21
CA LEU A 19 17.67 17.92 -7.40
C LEU A 19 18.88 17.90 -8.34
N ALA A 20 20.10 17.90 -7.81
CA ALA A 20 21.32 17.81 -8.61
C ALA A 20 21.44 16.46 -9.34
N TYR A 21 21.21 15.34 -8.64
CA TYR A 21 21.18 14.02 -9.27
C TYR A 21 20.03 13.88 -10.27
N GLY A 22 18.85 14.40 -9.96
CA GLY A 22 17.71 14.43 -10.89
C GLY A 22 18.03 15.18 -12.18
N GLY A 23 18.63 16.38 -12.07
CA GLY A 23 19.07 17.17 -13.22
C GLY A 23 20.15 16.45 -14.04
N ALA A 24 21.16 15.88 -13.40
CA ALA A 24 22.21 15.11 -14.06
C ALA A 24 21.63 13.89 -14.81
N GLY A 25 20.67 13.18 -14.20
CA GLY A 25 19.97 12.05 -14.82
C GLY A 25 19.17 12.44 -16.06
N ILE A 26 18.48 13.59 -16.03
CA ILE A 26 17.74 14.11 -17.20
C ILE A 26 18.71 14.41 -18.35
N VAL A 27 19.81 15.11 -18.07
CA VAL A 27 20.82 15.45 -19.09
C VAL A 27 21.44 14.20 -19.69
N ALA A 28 21.83 13.23 -18.86
CA ALA A 28 22.39 11.96 -19.32
C ALA A 28 21.38 11.17 -20.16
N GLY A 29 20.12 11.08 -19.73
CA GLY A 29 19.07 10.40 -20.47
C GLY A 29 18.78 11.02 -21.84
N LEU A 30 18.74 12.36 -21.91
CA LEU A 30 18.57 13.10 -23.16
C LEU A 30 19.77 12.89 -24.11
N ALA A 31 20.99 12.86 -23.59
CA ALA A 31 22.19 12.63 -24.39
C ALA A 31 22.21 11.23 -25.06
N ILE A 32 21.81 10.18 -24.32
CA ILE A 32 21.92 8.79 -24.81
C ILE A 32 20.76 8.42 -25.73
N TYR A 33 19.51 8.77 -25.37
CA TYR A 33 18.31 8.30 -26.08
C TYR A 33 17.37 9.42 -26.56
N GLY A 34 17.61 10.67 -26.17
CA GLY A 34 16.78 11.81 -26.56
C GLY A 34 16.72 12.04 -28.07
N TYR A 35 17.81 11.77 -28.80
CA TYR A 35 17.82 11.97 -30.26
C TYR A 35 16.76 11.12 -30.99
N LYS A 36 16.43 9.92 -30.47
CA LYS A 36 15.41 9.05 -31.09
C LYS A 36 14.02 9.64 -31.00
N ILE A 37 13.66 10.21 -29.84
CA ILE A 37 12.33 10.82 -29.68
C ILE A 37 12.22 12.11 -30.49
N LEU A 38 13.29 12.92 -30.52
CA LEU A 38 13.36 14.14 -31.32
C LEU A 38 13.24 13.85 -32.82
N GLN A 39 13.85 12.78 -33.32
CA GLN A 39 13.73 12.39 -34.72
C GLN A 39 12.30 11.94 -35.09
N VAL A 40 11.61 11.26 -34.16
CA VAL A 40 10.21 10.84 -34.38
C VAL A 40 9.28 12.06 -34.44
N LEU A 41 9.42 13.00 -33.51
CA LEU A 41 8.56 14.19 -33.46
C LEU A 41 8.92 15.23 -34.53
N GLY A 42 10.21 15.43 -34.78
CA GLY A 42 10.70 16.49 -35.67
C GLY A 42 10.63 16.16 -37.16
N VAL A 43 10.76 14.88 -37.53
CA VAL A 43 10.85 14.46 -38.94
C VAL A 43 9.70 13.55 -39.36
N LYS A 44 9.22 12.68 -38.46
CA LYS A 44 8.25 11.63 -38.81
C LYS A 44 6.79 12.01 -38.55
N ALA A 45 6.54 12.92 -37.60
CA ALA A 45 5.19 13.30 -37.20
C ALA A 45 4.56 14.33 -38.16
N VAL A 46 5.25 15.45 -38.42
CA VAL A 46 4.79 16.57 -39.26
C VAL A 46 5.98 17.16 -40.02
N LYS A 47 5.75 17.73 -41.21
CA LYS A 47 6.78 18.47 -41.96
C LYS A 47 7.05 19.82 -41.29
N LEU A 48 8.12 19.85 -40.49
CA LEU A 48 8.55 21.06 -39.79
C LEU A 48 9.62 21.81 -40.57
N THR A 49 9.40 23.10 -40.75
CA THR A 49 10.45 24.08 -41.06
C THR A 49 10.90 24.75 -39.76
N ASN A 50 12.08 25.37 -39.75
CA ASN A 50 12.63 26.02 -38.53
C ASN A 50 11.65 27.01 -37.89
N ALA A 51 10.94 27.80 -38.71
CA ALA A 51 9.93 28.75 -38.23
C ALA A 51 8.72 28.05 -37.57
N ARG A 52 8.26 26.93 -38.12
CA ARG A 52 7.13 26.16 -37.56
C ARG A 52 7.49 25.50 -36.24
N GLY A 53 8.70 24.95 -36.15
CA GLY A 53 9.22 24.37 -34.90
C GLY A 53 9.27 25.42 -33.78
N PHE A 54 9.77 26.62 -34.10
CA PHE A 54 9.82 27.73 -33.14
C PHE A 54 8.42 28.14 -32.66
N CYS A 55 7.44 28.26 -33.56
CA CYS A 55 6.06 28.55 -33.18
C CYS A 55 5.44 27.44 -32.30
N CYS A 56 5.69 26.17 -32.60
CA CYS A 56 5.26 25.05 -31.76
C CYS A 56 5.83 25.14 -30.34
N GLU A 57 7.10 25.47 -30.21
CA GLU A 57 7.79 25.56 -28.93
C GLU A 57 7.27 26.75 -28.11
N LEU A 58 7.05 27.91 -28.74
CA LEU A 58 6.43 29.06 -28.06
C LEU A 58 5.00 28.76 -27.59
N ALA A 59 4.18 28.10 -28.41
CA ALA A 59 2.84 27.69 -28.02
C ALA A 59 2.88 26.71 -26.84
N THR A 60 3.80 25.75 -26.88
CA THR A 60 4.00 24.76 -25.81
C THR A 60 4.45 25.43 -24.51
N ALA A 61 5.45 26.31 -24.59
CA ALA A 61 5.95 27.07 -23.45
C ALA A 61 4.84 27.93 -22.83
N GLY A 62 4.04 28.62 -23.66
CA GLY A 62 2.90 29.40 -23.20
C GLY A 62 1.90 28.58 -22.39
N VAL A 63 1.51 27.40 -22.90
CA VAL A 63 0.59 26.49 -22.20
C VAL A 63 1.20 25.96 -20.89
N VAL A 64 2.48 25.56 -20.90
CA VAL A 64 3.16 25.04 -19.70
C VAL A 64 3.29 26.11 -18.63
N ILE A 65 3.63 27.34 -19.01
CA ILE A 65 3.74 28.48 -18.08
C ILE A 65 2.37 28.79 -17.48
N LEU A 66 1.31 28.84 -18.29
CA LEU A 66 -0.06 29.05 -17.81
C LEU A 66 -0.46 27.94 -16.83
N SER A 67 -0.25 26.68 -17.19
CA SER A 67 -0.56 25.55 -16.31
C SER A 67 0.22 25.59 -14.99
N SER A 68 1.50 25.97 -15.05
CA SER A 68 2.34 26.13 -13.87
C SER A 68 1.79 27.19 -12.92
N ARG A 69 1.21 28.29 -13.44
CA ARG A 69 0.54 29.30 -12.61
C ARG A 69 -0.71 28.78 -11.91
N TYR A 70 -1.43 27.84 -12.53
CA TYR A 70 -2.59 27.18 -11.95
C TYR A 70 -2.23 25.97 -11.06
N GLY A 71 -0.95 25.60 -10.96
CA GLY A 71 -0.50 24.45 -10.19
C GLY A 71 -0.96 23.10 -10.76
N LEU A 72 -1.41 23.07 -12.02
CA LEU A 72 -1.89 21.85 -12.66
C LEU A 72 -0.71 21.10 -13.30
N PRO A 73 -0.49 19.82 -12.98
CA PRO A 73 0.54 19.01 -13.62
C PRO A 73 0.14 18.71 -15.07
N VAL A 74 0.88 19.24 -16.03
CA VAL A 74 0.69 18.99 -17.46
C VAL A 74 1.86 18.24 -18.07
N SER A 75 1.58 17.38 -19.03
CA SER A 75 2.60 16.66 -19.79
C SER A 75 3.12 17.52 -20.95
N THR A 76 4.37 17.97 -20.85
CA THR A 76 5.05 18.76 -21.90
C THR A 76 5.08 18.02 -23.25
N THR A 77 5.16 16.69 -23.23
CA THR A 77 5.15 15.85 -24.45
C THR A 77 3.79 15.88 -25.15
N GLN A 78 2.69 15.87 -24.38
CA GLN A 78 1.35 15.96 -24.95
C GLN A 78 1.08 17.36 -25.50
N THR A 79 1.53 18.39 -24.78
CA THR A 79 1.39 19.78 -25.22
C THR A 79 2.10 20.02 -26.56
N ILE A 80 3.36 19.62 -26.70
CA ILE A 80 4.10 19.80 -27.97
C ILE A 80 3.53 18.93 -29.09
N THR A 81 3.10 17.70 -28.80
CA THR A 81 2.46 16.82 -29.81
C THR A 81 1.14 17.42 -30.30
N GLY A 82 0.34 18.02 -29.42
CA GLY A 82 -0.88 18.75 -29.78
C GLY A 82 -0.58 19.97 -30.66
N ALA A 83 0.44 20.76 -30.32
CA ALA A 83 0.89 21.89 -31.14
C ALA A 83 1.36 21.43 -32.53
N LEU A 84 2.09 20.31 -32.62
CA LEU A 84 2.54 19.72 -33.88
C LEU A 84 1.36 19.32 -34.76
N ILE A 85 0.37 18.61 -34.19
CA ILE A 85 -0.84 18.21 -34.92
C ILE A 85 -1.57 19.46 -35.41
N ALA A 86 -1.72 20.49 -34.58
CA ALA A 86 -2.35 21.75 -34.97
C ALA A 86 -1.64 22.39 -36.18
N ILE A 87 -0.31 22.51 -36.15
CA ILE A 87 0.46 23.06 -37.29
C ILE A 87 0.34 22.19 -38.53
N GLY A 88 0.39 20.86 -38.40
CA GLY A 88 0.27 19.95 -39.54
C GLY A 88 -1.13 19.98 -40.17
N LEU A 89 -2.17 20.26 -39.38
CA LEU A 89 -3.54 20.42 -39.89
C LEU A 89 -3.71 21.69 -40.74
N PHE A 90 -2.90 22.73 -40.56
CA PHE A 90 -2.93 23.92 -41.43
C PHE A 90 -2.50 23.61 -42.88
N GLU A 91 -1.73 22.54 -43.12
CA GLU A 91 -1.40 22.05 -44.47
C GLU A 91 -2.40 21.03 -45.01
N GLY A 92 -3.46 20.73 -44.24
CA GLY A 92 -4.47 19.72 -44.53
C GLY A 92 -4.18 18.35 -43.90
N SER A 93 -5.14 17.42 -44.00
CA SER A 93 -5.08 16.11 -43.32
C SER A 93 -3.87 15.24 -43.74
N LYS A 94 -3.27 15.51 -44.90
CA LYS A 94 -2.04 14.85 -45.39
C LYS A 94 -0.74 15.44 -44.82
N GLY A 95 -0.79 16.59 -44.15
CA GLY A 95 0.36 17.22 -43.48
C GLY A 95 0.78 16.53 -42.19
N VAL A 96 -0.08 15.66 -41.63
CA VAL A 96 0.16 14.91 -40.39
C VAL A 96 0.27 13.42 -40.70
N ASN A 97 1.31 12.79 -40.15
CA ASN A 97 1.45 11.34 -40.19
C ASN A 97 0.64 10.68 -39.06
N TRP A 98 -0.65 10.44 -39.33
CA TRP A 98 -1.59 9.86 -38.36
C TRP A 98 -1.14 8.51 -37.79
N ARG A 99 -0.44 7.68 -38.58
CA ARG A 99 0.08 6.39 -38.11
C ARG A 99 1.07 6.55 -36.96
N VAL A 100 1.94 7.57 -37.03
CA VAL A 100 2.92 7.85 -35.98
C VAL A 100 2.22 8.39 -34.74
N ILE A 101 1.30 9.33 -34.90
CA ILE A 101 0.56 9.94 -33.79
C ILE A 101 -0.25 8.88 -33.02
N ILE A 102 -0.99 8.03 -33.72
CA ILE A 102 -1.78 6.95 -33.11
C ILE A 102 -0.86 5.97 -32.36
N ARG A 103 0.28 5.59 -32.95
CA ARG A 103 1.25 4.72 -32.29
C ARG A 103 1.81 5.36 -31.01
N THR A 104 2.04 6.67 -31.00
CA THR A 104 2.46 7.40 -29.81
C THR A 104 1.38 7.39 -28.73
N PHE A 105 0.11 7.57 -29.11
CA PHE A 105 -1.02 7.53 -28.18
C PHE A 105 -1.17 6.16 -27.51
N PHE A 106 -1.12 5.08 -28.31
CA PHE A 106 -1.09 3.72 -27.77
C PHE A 106 0.12 3.48 -26.88
N GLY A 107 1.29 4.05 -27.23
CA GLY A 107 2.48 4.03 -26.39
C GLY A 107 2.23 4.61 -25.00
N TRP A 108 1.56 5.76 -24.89
CA TRP A 108 1.24 6.37 -23.60
C TRP A 108 0.33 5.49 -22.73
N VAL A 109 -0.73 4.93 -23.31
CA VAL A 109 -1.63 4.02 -22.58
C VAL A 109 -0.88 2.78 -22.10
N LEU A 110 -0.07 2.17 -22.98
CA LEU A 110 0.73 1.00 -22.64
C LEU A 110 1.74 1.30 -21.54
N THR A 111 2.39 2.47 -21.56
CA THR A 111 3.35 2.85 -20.50
C THR A 111 2.68 2.98 -19.14
N LEU A 112 1.45 3.50 -19.06
CA LEU A 112 0.71 3.58 -17.79
C LEU A 112 0.36 2.19 -17.26
N LEU A 113 -0.07 1.28 -18.14
CA LEU A 113 -0.39 -0.09 -17.77
C LEU A 113 0.83 -0.84 -17.25
N VAL A 114 1.96 -0.77 -17.98
CA VAL A 114 3.21 -1.41 -17.57
C VAL A 114 3.74 -0.81 -16.26
N ALA A 115 3.70 0.51 -16.10
CA ALA A 115 4.10 1.16 -14.86
C ALA A 115 3.24 0.71 -13.66
N ALA A 116 1.92 0.60 -13.84
CA ALA A 116 1.01 0.13 -12.81
C ALA A 116 1.28 -1.33 -12.42
N LEU A 117 1.51 -2.21 -13.40
CA LEU A 117 1.84 -3.62 -13.15
C LEU A 117 3.18 -3.79 -12.43
N ILE A 118 4.21 -3.05 -12.83
CA ILE A 118 5.52 -3.09 -12.18
C ILE A 118 5.41 -2.56 -10.75
N ALA A 119 4.73 -1.43 -10.54
CA ALA A 119 4.50 -0.89 -9.20
C ALA A 119 3.76 -1.90 -8.32
N ALA A 120 2.68 -2.51 -8.82
CA ALA A 120 1.94 -3.54 -8.12
C ALA A 120 2.81 -4.77 -7.78
N ALA A 121 3.66 -5.21 -8.71
CA ALA A 121 4.57 -6.34 -8.49
C ALA A 121 5.61 -6.02 -7.39
N ILE A 122 6.21 -4.84 -7.44
CA ILE A 122 7.20 -4.40 -6.44
C ILE A 122 6.53 -4.26 -5.06
N THR A 123 5.37 -3.62 -4.99
CA THR A 123 4.64 -3.47 -3.72
C THR A 123 4.19 -4.83 -3.19
N SER A 124 3.73 -5.74 -4.05
CA SER A 124 3.40 -7.11 -3.65
C SER A 124 4.62 -7.82 -3.06
N PHE A 125 5.76 -7.77 -3.74
CA PHE A 125 6.99 -8.36 -3.22
C PHE A 125 7.42 -7.73 -1.88
N ALA A 126 7.25 -6.41 -1.72
CA ALA A 126 7.57 -5.72 -0.48
C ALA A 126 6.62 -6.08 0.68
N VAL A 127 5.33 -6.30 0.41
CA VAL A 127 4.35 -6.71 1.43
C VAL A 127 4.56 -8.16 1.88
N TYR A 128 4.95 -9.05 0.96
CA TYR A 128 5.26 -10.44 1.29
C TYR A 128 6.71 -10.64 1.80
N ALA A 129 7.53 -9.58 1.84
CA ALA A 129 8.83 -9.65 2.50
C ALA A 129 8.62 -9.65 4.03
N PRO A 130 9.13 -10.66 4.76
CA PRO A 130 8.99 -10.70 6.23
C PRO A 130 9.69 -9.49 6.84
N SER A 131 8.91 -8.51 7.30
CA SER A 131 9.39 -7.33 7.99
C SER A 131 9.37 -7.55 9.50
N LYS A 132 10.32 -6.96 10.23
CA LYS A 132 10.46 -7.14 11.68
C LYS A 132 9.26 -6.69 12.52
N VAL A 133 8.27 -6.03 11.90
CA VAL A 133 7.04 -5.54 12.54
C VAL A 133 6.12 -6.69 12.97
N SER A 134 6.05 -7.79 12.20
CA SER A 134 5.20 -8.94 12.60
C SER A 134 5.68 -9.62 13.89
N SER A 135 6.98 -9.62 14.17
CA SER A 135 7.51 -10.24 15.40
C SER A 135 7.20 -9.42 16.67
N ASP A 136 7.13 -8.08 16.58
CA ASP A 136 6.77 -7.24 17.73
C ASP A 136 5.27 -7.28 18.02
N ASP A 137 4.43 -7.38 16.98
CA ASP A 137 2.98 -7.53 17.13
C ASP A 137 2.61 -8.86 17.80
N ASP A 138 3.27 -9.97 17.43
CA ASP A 138 3.05 -11.28 18.05
C ASP A 138 3.41 -11.28 19.54
N ASN A 139 4.53 -10.63 19.90
CA ASN A 139 4.94 -10.46 21.30
C ASN A 139 3.98 -9.56 22.08
N TYR A 140 3.43 -8.52 21.46
CA TYR A 140 2.42 -7.67 22.08
C TYR A 140 1.15 -8.47 22.36
N VAL A 141 0.60 -9.17 21.37
CA VAL A 141 -0.62 -9.98 21.56
C VAL A 141 -0.42 -11.04 22.64
N ALA A 142 0.73 -11.72 22.68
CA ALA A 142 1.08 -12.68 23.72
C ALA A 142 1.07 -12.07 25.13
N ASN A 143 1.71 -10.90 25.30
CA ASN A 143 1.73 -10.19 26.58
C ASN A 143 0.35 -9.64 26.99
N TYR A 144 -0.51 -9.27 26.04
CA TYR A 144 -1.89 -8.85 26.33
C TYR A 144 -2.74 -10.02 26.82
N LEU A 145 -2.65 -11.18 26.17
CA LEU A 145 -3.37 -12.38 26.57
C LEU A 145 -2.91 -12.87 27.95
N ASP A 146 -1.60 -12.85 28.23
CA ASP A 146 -1.05 -13.26 29.52
C ASP A 146 -1.54 -12.34 30.65
N ASN A 147 -1.44 -11.01 30.47
CA ASN A 147 -1.94 -10.05 31.46
C ASN A 147 -3.46 -10.11 31.68
N GLN A 148 -4.25 -10.41 30.63
CA GLN A 148 -5.69 -10.61 30.75
C GLN A 148 -6.00 -11.90 31.52
N SER A 149 -5.29 -12.99 31.22
CA SER A 149 -5.44 -14.26 31.96
C SER A 149 -5.12 -14.09 33.45
N LEU A 150 -4.08 -13.32 33.78
CA LEU A 150 -3.70 -13.01 35.15
C LEU A 150 -4.73 -12.14 35.88
N ARG A 151 -5.41 -11.23 35.17
CA ARG A 151 -6.52 -10.44 35.73
C ARG A 151 -7.74 -11.30 35.98
N MET A 152 -8.07 -12.22 35.07
CA MET A 152 -9.16 -13.18 35.26
C MET A 152 -8.86 -14.14 36.41
N ILE A 153 -7.64 -14.68 36.51
CA ILE A 153 -7.21 -15.54 37.64
C ILE A 153 -7.27 -14.77 38.96
N ARG A 154 -6.81 -13.52 38.99
CA ARG A 154 -6.94 -12.67 40.19
C ARG A 154 -8.39 -12.41 40.54
N GLN A 155 -9.23 -12.04 39.58
CA GLN A 155 -10.67 -11.83 39.79
C GLN A 155 -11.39 -13.10 40.25
N MET A 156 -11.03 -14.27 39.72
CA MET A 156 -11.55 -15.55 40.17
C MET A 156 -11.08 -15.88 41.59
N ASN A 157 -9.86 -15.50 41.99
CA ASN A 157 -9.37 -15.72 43.35
C ASN A 157 -9.95 -14.71 44.36
N THR A 158 -10.38 -13.53 43.92
CA THR A 158 -10.91 -12.46 44.79
C THR A 158 -12.44 -12.31 44.76
N SER A 159 -13.16 -13.02 43.89
CA SER A 159 -14.62 -13.05 43.86
C SER A 159 -15.18 -14.13 44.81
N ALA A 160 -16.40 -13.93 45.33
CA ALA A 160 -17.03 -14.84 46.30
C ALA A 160 -17.17 -16.30 45.80
N ALA A 161 -17.31 -16.50 44.48
CA ALA A 161 -17.28 -17.81 43.83
C ALA A 161 -15.88 -18.48 43.88
N GLY A 162 -14.81 -17.69 44.00
CA GLY A 162 -13.44 -18.13 44.11
C GLY A 162 -13.15 -18.97 45.35
N ALA A 163 -13.68 -18.56 46.50
CA ALA A 163 -13.46 -19.25 47.77
C ALA A 163 -13.93 -20.71 47.75
N ALA A 164 -15.00 -21.03 46.99
CA ALA A 164 -15.55 -22.37 46.84
C ALA A 164 -14.81 -23.22 45.77
N ILE A 165 -14.14 -22.60 44.80
CA ILE A 165 -13.54 -23.28 43.63
C ILE A 165 -12.00 -23.31 43.70
N ARG A 166 -11.39 -22.63 44.68
CA ARG A 166 -9.92 -22.60 44.97
C ARG A 166 -9.17 -23.94 44.84
N PRO A 167 -9.62 -25.07 45.41
CA PRO A 167 -8.91 -26.34 45.24
C PRO A 167 -8.94 -26.84 43.79
N THR A 168 -10.08 -26.70 43.12
CA THR A 168 -10.30 -27.08 41.71
C THR A 168 -9.53 -26.18 40.73
N LEU A 169 -9.37 -24.91 41.08
CA LEU A 169 -8.58 -23.91 40.33
C LEU A 169 -7.08 -24.27 40.33
N SER A 170 -6.57 -24.85 41.43
CA SER A 170 -5.18 -25.29 41.53
C SER A 170 -4.88 -26.50 40.63
N THR A 171 -5.86 -27.39 40.46
CA THR A 171 -5.77 -28.54 39.55
C THR A 171 -5.88 -28.08 38.10
N LEU A 172 -6.83 -27.19 37.79
CA LEU A 172 -6.99 -26.58 36.47
C LEU A 172 -5.75 -25.80 36.04
N SER A 173 -5.17 -25.00 36.93
CA SER A 173 -3.92 -24.26 36.70
C SER A 173 -2.78 -25.19 36.27
N LYS A 174 -2.56 -26.31 36.98
CA LYS A 174 -1.54 -27.30 36.61
C LYS A 174 -1.79 -27.94 35.25
N THR A 175 -3.05 -28.27 34.92
CA THR A 175 -3.41 -28.80 33.59
C THR A 175 -3.30 -27.76 32.49
N VAL A 176 -3.65 -26.50 32.75
CA VAL A 176 -3.49 -25.41 31.77
C VAL A 176 -2.02 -25.15 31.53
N THR A 177 -1.16 -25.11 32.56
CA THR A 177 0.29 -24.97 32.36
C THR A 177 0.89 -26.16 31.60
N ALA A 178 0.37 -27.37 31.80
CA ALA A 178 0.77 -28.54 31.01
C ALA A 178 0.34 -28.40 29.54
N LEU A 179 -0.88 -27.94 29.27
CA LEU A 179 -1.38 -27.70 27.91
C LEU A 179 -0.69 -26.51 27.22
N THR A 180 -0.36 -25.44 27.94
CA THR A 180 0.45 -24.32 27.43
C THR A 180 1.86 -24.77 27.07
N LYS A 181 2.44 -25.68 27.87
CA LYS A 181 3.75 -26.28 27.58
C LYS A 181 3.71 -27.15 26.32
N GLU A 182 2.64 -27.93 26.13
CA GLU A 182 2.42 -28.76 24.94
C GLU A 182 2.11 -27.91 23.69
N ALA A 183 1.36 -26.81 23.83
CA ALA A 183 1.10 -25.86 22.75
C ALA A 183 2.36 -25.09 22.29
N ASN A 184 3.33 -24.89 23.18
CA ASN A 184 4.60 -24.23 22.84
C ASN A 184 5.51 -25.07 21.94
N GLU A 185 5.28 -26.38 21.82
CA GLU A 185 6.05 -27.26 20.92
C GLU A 185 5.58 -27.17 19.45
N HIS A 186 4.34 -26.74 19.20
CA HIS A 186 3.78 -26.58 17.84
C HIS A 186 3.04 -25.24 17.65
N PRO A 187 3.77 -24.14 17.40
CA PRO A 187 3.23 -22.78 17.37
C PRO A 187 2.36 -22.44 16.14
N TYR A 188 2.00 -23.37 15.25
CA TYR A 188 1.22 -23.05 14.04
C TYR A 188 -0.20 -23.61 14.01
N ASP A 189 -0.62 -24.38 15.01
CA ASP A 189 -1.94 -25.03 15.02
C ASP A 189 -2.89 -24.46 16.08
N TYR A 190 -3.08 -23.14 16.00
CA TYR A 190 -3.96 -22.37 16.89
C TYR A 190 -5.42 -22.86 16.86
N VAL A 191 -5.84 -23.50 15.76
CA VAL A 191 -7.21 -24.00 15.56
C VAL A 191 -7.42 -25.33 16.32
N ALA A 192 -6.42 -26.21 16.36
CA ALA A 192 -6.49 -27.44 17.14
C ALA A 192 -6.54 -27.16 18.65
N ALA A 193 -5.73 -26.21 19.14
CA ALA A 193 -5.74 -25.80 20.54
C ALA A 193 -7.07 -25.13 20.94
N HIS A 194 -7.64 -24.28 20.07
CA HIS A 194 -8.93 -23.65 20.31
C HIS A 194 -10.08 -24.67 20.37
N ASN A 195 -10.10 -25.63 19.43
CA ASN A 195 -11.12 -26.69 19.40
C ASN A 195 -11.01 -27.66 20.59
N ALA A 196 -9.80 -27.99 21.04
CA ALA A 196 -9.60 -28.80 22.24
C ALA A 196 -10.12 -28.08 23.50
N THR A 197 -9.87 -26.78 23.61
CA THR A 197 -10.34 -25.95 24.73
C THR A 197 -11.87 -25.79 24.70
N PHE A 198 -12.46 -25.58 23.52
CA PHE A 198 -13.91 -25.46 23.35
C PHE A 198 -14.64 -26.79 23.64
N ASN A 199 -14.05 -27.93 23.25
CA ASN A 199 -14.59 -29.25 23.56
C ASN A 199 -14.49 -29.57 25.06
N LEU A 200 -13.42 -29.19 25.73
CA LEU A 200 -13.31 -29.32 27.19
C LEU A 200 -14.34 -28.45 27.91
N TYR A 201 -14.54 -27.21 27.45
CA TYR A 201 -15.60 -26.32 27.96
C TYR A 201 -16.99 -26.96 27.82
N ASN A 202 -17.34 -27.49 26.64
CA ASN A 202 -18.61 -28.18 26.42
C ASN A 202 -18.75 -29.46 27.27
N ARG A 203 -17.66 -30.19 27.50
CA ARG A 203 -17.67 -31.45 28.26
C ARG A 203 -17.86 -31.25 29.76
N TYR A 204 -17.32 -30.17 30.32
CA TYR A 204 -17.47 -29.83 31.74
C TYR A 204 -18.71 -28.97 32.02
N GLY A 205 -19.13 -28.10 31.10
CA GLY A 205 -20.38 -27.34 31.22
C GLY A 205 -21.65 -28.21 31.24
N SER A 206 -21.58 -29.42 30.70
CA SER A 206 -22.68 -30.40 30.75
C SER A 206 -22.82 -31.11 32.10
N LYS A 207 -21.77 -31.14 32.96
CA LYS A 207 -21.75 -31.95 34.18
C LYS A 207 -22.08 -31.18 35.45
N THR A 208 -22.04 -29.85 35.43
CA THR A 208 -22.09 -29.02 36.65
C THR A 208 -23.29 -28.08 36.74
N GLY A 209 -24.26 -28.16 35.83
CA GLY A 209 -25.49 -27.36 35.93
C GLY A 209 -25.30 -25.84 35.74
N LEU A 210 -24.07 -25.39 35.45
CA LEU A 210 -23.69 -23.97 35.33
C LEU A 210 -24.43 -23.20 34.21
N ARG A 211 -25.08 -23.90 33.28
CA ARG A 211 -25.98 -23.29 32.30
C ARG A 211 -27.21 -22.64 32.94
N GLN A 212 -27.72 -23.19 34.04
CA GLN A 212 -28.90 -22.66 34.72
C GLN A 212 -28.56 -21.43 35.57
N GLU A 213 -27.39 -21.39 36.20
CA GLU A 213 -26.96 -20.28 37.05
C GLU A 213 -26.61 -19.02 36.24
N TRP A 214 -25.99 -19.16 35.07
CA TRP A 214 -25.72 -18.02 34.17
C TRP A 214 -26.98 -17.47 33.50
N ALA A 215 -27.98 -18.32 33.21
CA ALA A 215 -29.27 -17.88 32.67
C ALA A 215 -30.07 -17.05 33.70
N ASN A 216 -29.93 -17.35 34.99
CA ASN A 216 -30.59 -16.60 36.06
C ASN A 216 -29.84 -15.32 36.48
N ALA A 217 -28.55 -15.19 36.16
CA ALA A 217 -27.75 -14.01 36.48
C ALA A 217 -27.91 -12.86 35.44
N PHE A 218 -28.45 -13.15 34.26
CA PHE A 218 -28.74 -12.18 33.20
C PHE A 218 -30.22 -12.19 32.76
N GLY A 219 -31.10 -12.73 33.60
CA GLY A 219 -32.55 -12.61 33.50
C GLY A 219 -33.05 -11.41 34.30
#